data_AF-A0A7W5AW56-F1
#
_entry.id   AF-A0A7W5AW56-F1
#
_cell.length_a   1.000
_cell.length_b   1.000
_cell.length_c   1.000
_cell.angle_alpha   90.00
_cell.angle_beta   90.00
_cell.angle_gamma   90.00
#
_symmetry.space_group_name_H-M   'P 1'
#
loop_
_entity.id
_entity.type
_entity.pdbx_description
1 polymer ?
#
loop_
_entity_poly.entity_id
_entity_poly.type
_entity_poly.pdbx_seq_one_letter_code
_entity_poly.pdbx_strand_id
1 'polypeptide(L)' 'MPNTTGDLNLGTVICKHCNEIMDTVDTERVTFFYIVCARPECSGEAERQMEVESLNA' A
#
# COMPACT_ATOMS: atom_id res chain seq x y z
N MET A 1 -10.54 -35.90 1.29
CA MET A 1 -9.76 -34.71 0.92
C MET A 1 -9.79 -33.77 2.12
N PRO A 2 -8.69 -33.53 2.83
CA PRO A 2 -8.68 -32.51 3.87
C PRO A 2 -8.83 -31.15 3.17
N ASN A 3 -9.90 -30.40 3.49
CA ASN A 3 -9.94 -28.99 3.13
C ASN A 3 -8.99 -28.28 4.09
N THR A 4 -7.78 -28.03 3.66
CA THR A 4 -6.89 -27.11 4.37
C THR A 4 -7.53 -25.72 4.25
N THR A 5 -8.39 -25.39 5.21
CA THR A 5 -8.80 -24.02 5.51
C THR A 5 -7.57 -23.32 6.06
N GLY A 6 -6.59 -23.06 5.20
CA GLY A 6 -5.55 -22.10 5.51
C GLY A 6 -6.23 -20.74 5.57
N ASP A 7 -6.12 -20.06 6.71
CA ASP A 7 -6.65 -18.71 6.86
C ASP A 7 -6.08 -17.86 5.73
N LEU A 8 -6.96 -17.56 4.76
CA LEU A 8 -6.57 -16.92 3.53
C LEU A 8 -6.53 -15.42 3.80
N ASN A 9 -5.36 -14.88 4.06
CA ASN A 9 -5.21 -13.43 4.20
C ASN A 9 -5.55 -12.76 2.86
N LEU A 10 -6.73 -12.14 2.80
CA LEU A 10 -7.24 -11.46 1.60
C LEU A 10 -6.80 -9.99 1.53
N GLY A 11 -6.21 -9.46 2.59
CA GLY A 11 -5.70 -8.10 2.63
C GLY A 11 -4.23 -8.07 2.27
N THR A 12 -3.82 -7.16 1.39
CA THR A 12 -2.41 -6.95 1.03
C THR A 12 -2.02 -5.52 1.33
N VAL A 13 -0.98 -5.33 2.12
CA VAL A 13 -0.40 -4.03 2.44
C VAL A 13 0.74 -3.74 1.46
N ILE A 14 0.61 -2.66 0.68
CA ILE A 14 1.53 -2.30 -0.41
C ILE A 14 2.07 -0.88 -0.17
N CYS A 15 3.36 -0.67 -0.42
CA CYS A 15 3.94 0.67 -0.44
C CYS A 15 3.48 1.46 -1.67
N LYS A 16 3.01 2.70 -1.48
CA LYS A 16 2.59 3.62 -2.56
C LYS A 16 3.69 4.00 -3.54
N HIS A 17 4.96 4.00 -3.08
CA HIS A 17 6.08 4.52 -3.88
C HIS A 17 6.86 3.39 -4.57
N CYS A 18 7.25 2.35 -3.83
CA CYS A 18 8.04 1.25 -4.40
C CYS A 18 7.20 0.03 -4.80
N ASN A 19 5.88 0.04 -4.57
CA ASN A 19 4.98 -1.10 -4.81
C ASN A 19 5.39 -2.41 -4.11
N GLU A 20 6.19 -2.30 -3.05
CA GLU A 20 6.60 -3.45 -2.24
C GLU A 20 5.41 -3.94 -1.41
N ILE A 21 5.18 -5.26 -1.42
CA ILE A 21 4.23 -5.91 -0.52
C ILE A 21 4.91 -6.02 0.85
N MET A 22 4.36 -5.29 1.82
CA MET A 22 4.92 -5.22 3.17
C MET A 22 4.31 -6.26 4.11
N ASP A 23 3.02 -6.54 3.96
CA ASP A 23 2.30 -7.44 4.84
C ASP A 23 1.03 -7.98 4.17
N THR A 24 0.44 -9.01 4.76
CA THR A 24 -0.88 -9.52 4.41
C THR A 24 -1.73 -9.63 5.66
N VAL A 25 -2.95 -9.11 5.60
CA VAL A 25 -3.87 -9.04 6.74
C VAL A 25 -5.10 -9.88 6.47
N ASP A 26 -5.66 -10.46 7.53
CA ASP A 26 -6.93 -11.18 7.46
C ASP A 26 -8.06 -10.18 7.26
N THR A 27 -8.72 -10.27 6.10
CA THR A 27 -9.86 -9.42 5.76
C THR A 27 -10.93 -10.28 5.11
N GLU A 28 -12.20 -9.91 5.31
CA GLU A 28 -13.33 -10.66 4.75
C GLU A 28 -13.37 -10.63 3.21
N ARG A 29 -12.64 -9.71 2.57
CA ARG A 29 -12.61 -9.49 1.12
C ARG A 29 -11.22 -9.10 0.65
N VAL A 30 -10.94 -9.32 -0.64
CA VAL A 30 -9.70 -8.87 -1.30
C VAL A 30 -9.58 -7.36 -1.18
N THR A 31 -8.63 -6.89 -0.38
CA THR A 31 -8.47 -5.47 -0.05
C THR A 31 -7.01 -5.07 -0.14
N PHE A 32 -6.72 -3.99 -0.86
CA PHE A 32 -5.37 -3.45 -0.97
C PHE A 32 -5.23 -2.22 -0.07
N PHE A 33 -4.32 -2.31 0.91
CA PHE A 33 -3.98 -1.20 1.80
C PHE A 33 -2.70 -0.54 1.32
N TYR A 34 -2.78 0.73 0.94
CA TYR A 34 -1.62 1.47 0.45
C TYR A 34 -1.03 2.35 1.55
N ILE A 35 0.22 2.11 1.92
CA ILE A 35 0.96 2.88 2.94
C ILE A 35 2.30 3.38 2.39
N VAL A 36 3.05 4.15 3.18
CA VAL A 36 4.43 4.53 2.84
C VAL A 36 5.37 3.68 3.70
N CYS A 37 6.27 2.93 3.07
CA CYS A 37 7.23 2.11 3.80
C CYS A 37 8.33 2.98 4.41
N ALA A 38 9.03 2.46 5.43
CA ALA A 38 10.09 3.18 6.14
C ALA A 38 11.39 3.33 5.33
N ARG A 39 11.41 2.93 4.05
CA ARG A 39 12.58 3.13 3.19
C ARG A 39 12.78 4.63 2.97
N PRO A 40 14.01 5.15 3.11
CA PRO A 40 14.30 6.58 2.91
C PRO A 40 13.85 7.12 1.54
N GLU A 41 13.85 6.25 0.54
CA GLU A 41 13.43 6.54 -0.83
C GLU A 41 11.91 6.72 -0.97
N CYS A 42 11.12 6.18 -0.04
CA CYS A 42 9.66 6.17 -0.07
C CYS A 42 9.07 7.09 1.00
N SER A 43 9.68 7.19 2.17
CA SER A 43 9.25 8.06 3.28
C SER A 43 9.53 9.54 3.03
N GLY A 44 9.60 9.95 1.76
CA GLY A 44 10.24 11.16 1.33
C GLY A 44 9.75 12.42 2.04
N GLU A 45 10.70 13.14 2.63
CA GLU A 45 10.75 14.59 2.56
C GLU A 45 10.88 15.12 1.11
N ALA A 46 10.86 14.23 0.09
CA ALA A 46 11.13 14.53 -1.31
C ALA A 46 9.90 14.90 -2.18
N GLU A 47 8.67 14.80 -1.69
CA GLU A 47 7.44 15.07 -2.50
C GLU A 47 6.64 16.30 -2.02
N ARG A 48 7.31 17.33 -1.47
CA ARG A 48 6.66 18.63 -1.20
C ARG A 48 6.70 19.61 -2.39
N GLN A 49 7.13 19.16 -3.57
CA GLN A 49 7.20 19.99 -4.77
C GLN A 49 6.66 19.22 -5.98
N MET A 50 5.35 19.21 -6.17
CA MET A 50 4.70 19.28 -7.49
C MET A 50 3.18 19.46 -7.29
N GLU A 51 2.61 20.48 -7.97
CA GLU A 51 1.19 20.85 -8.09
C GLU A 51 0.53 21.72 -6.99
N VAL A 52 1.12 22.89 -6.77
CA VAL A 52 0.34 24.14 -6.69
C VAL A 52 0.43 24.82 -8.06
N GLU A 53 -0.40 24.46 -9.05
CA GLU A 53 -0.74 25.31 -10.22
C GLU A 53 -1.67 24.59 -11.23
N SER A 54 -2.98 24.76 -11.04
CA SER A 54 -4.03 24.63 -12.07
C SER A 54 -5.30 25.31 -11.53
N LEU A 55 -5.25 26.61 -11.23
CA LEU A 55 -5.53 27.77 -12.10
C LEU A 55 -7.00 28.23 -12.01
N ASN A 56 -7.25 29.19 -11.10
CA ASN A 56 -8.22 30.25 -11.35
C ASN A 56 -7.63 31.15 -12.45
N ALA A 57 -8.00 30.91 -13.71
CA ALA A 57 -7.82 31.86 -14.81
C ALA A 57 -9.14 32.03 -15.56
#